data_AF-A0A946ALI1-F1
#
_entry.id   AF-A0A946ALI1-F1
#
_cell.length_a   1.000
_cell.length_b   1.000
_cell.length_c   1.000
_cell.angle_alpha   90.00
_cell.angle_beta   90.00
_cell.angle_gamma   90.00
#
_symmetry.space_group_name_H-M   'P 1'
#
loop_
_entity.id
_entity.type
_entity.pdbx_description
1 polymer ?
#
loop_
_entity_poly.entity_id
_entity_poly.type
_entity_poly.pdbx_seq_one_letter_code
_entity_poly.pdbx_strand_id
1 'polypeptide(L)'
;MSSPDPYAGERLKRSPFYPRQRELNIRDAWASWNGYKFAEYYYDADYEYFCVRNTCATYDICPMQKYEIKGRDAEIMLNRMVTRNVKKIKINRVAYCVWCTDDGRMIDDGTIFRLAEDSFMLTCGSPCTAWLEKSAFGFDDVSVRDITDDLAGLTLQGPTSCAVLKKMGLKGIENAKPFDIQSFPFRGDTLMVSRTGFTGDLGYELWIPANMGLEMWDELYAAGEDYGIQPYGEAATNMARLEAGFIMPAMEFNEALRTVNFEHDQTPFELNLGWLVDFDKPHFSGRKALLEEKKRGPKYTLTKLDIEGNKPAEESYIYSNKRCTQEVGYVTSAMWSPAVKANIALAMIKTEHLQGYLWAEIYYEKELRQYHRVAKCTIKKKPFWAPERAKATPPPDY
;
A
#
# COMPACT_ATOMS: atom_id res chain seq x y z
N MET A 1 -14.73 26.70 31.07
CA MET A 1 -15.37 25.89 30.01
C MET A 1 -14.79 26.36 28.69
N SER A 2 -14.02 25.54 27.97
CA SER A 2 -13.58 25.94 26.63
C SER A 2 -14.83 26.06 25.75
N SER A 3 -14.93 27.16 25.00
CA SER A 3 -15.91 27.26 23.93
C SER A 3 -15.82 26.00 23.06
N PRO A 4 -16.94 25.36 22.68
CA PRO A 4 -16.89 24.24 21.73
C PRO A 4 -16.16 24.71 20.47
N ASP A 5 -15.21 23.92 20.01
CA ASP A 5 -14.41 24.23 18.82
C ASP A 5 -15.34 24.28 17.60
N PRO A 6 -15.55 25.47 16.99
CA PRO A 6 -16.54 25.63 15.92
C PRO A 6 -16.16 24.87 14.65
N TYR A 7 -14.93 24.37 14.56
CA TYR A 7 -14.42 23.62 13.41
C TYR A 7 -14.22 22.13 13.71
N ALA A 8 -14.75 21.60 14.82
CA ALA A 8 -14.50 20.22 15.25
C ALA A 8 -14.83 19.17 14.17
N GLY A 9 -15.85 19.41 13.33
CA GLY A 9 -16.22 18.50 12.22
C GLY A 9 -15.37 18.64 10.96
N GLU A 10 -14.62 19.73 10.82
CA GLU A 10 -13.75 20.02 9.67
C GLU A 10 -12.28 19.70 9.97
N ARG A 11 -11.90 19.67 11.26
CA ARG A 11 -10.54 19.33 11.65
C ARG A 11 -10.27 17.86 11.38
N LEU A 12 -9.09 17.62 10.83
CA LEU A 12 -8.56 16.28 10.67
C LEU A 12 -8.56 15.53 12.01
N LYS A 13 -9.08 14.30 11.98
CA LYS A 13 -9.02 13.36 13.10
C LYS A 13 -7.57 13.08 13.46
N ARG A 14 -7.32 12.82 14.74
CA ARG A 14 -5.99 12.46 15.23
C ARG A 14 -5.97 10.96 15.49
N SER A 15 -4.93 10.27 15.02
CA SER A 15 -4.72 8.88 15.43
C SER A 15 -4.36 8.80 16.92
N PRO A 16 -4.51 7.63 17.56
CA PRO A 16 -4.03 7.41 18.91
C PRO A 16 -2.54 7.73 19.10
N PHE A 17 -1.73 7.63 18.05
CA PHE A 17 -0.28 7.89 18.10
C PHE A 17 0.08 9.39 18.01
N TYR A 18 -0.88 10.25 17.63
CA TYR A 18 -0.64 11.68 17.43
C TYR A 18 0.12 12.37 18.57
N PRO A 19 -0.14 12.09 19.87
CA PRO A 19 0.63 12.68 20.97
C PRO A 19 2.13 12.43 20.93
N ARG A 20 2.59 11.27 20.43
CA ARG A 20 4.03 10.96 20.25
C ARG A 20 4.54 11.51 18.94
N GLN A 21 3.75 11.37 17.89
CA GLN A 21 4.13 11.84 16.55
C GLN A 21 4.38 13.35 16.53
N ARG A 22 3.55 14.13 17.23
CA ARG A 22 3.72 15.60 17.29
C ARG A 22 4.99 16.06 17.99
N GLU A 23 5.54 15.24 18.88
CA GLU A 23 6.81 15.55 19.55
C GLU A 23 7.99 15.27 18.61
N LEU A 24 7.84 14.28 17.73
CA LEU A 24 8.86 13.86 16.76
C LEU A 24 8.79 14.62 15.42
N ASN A 25 7.61 15.12 15.04
CA ASN A 25 7.40 15.89 13.81
C ASN A 25 7.77 17.36 14.03
N ILE A 26 9.07 17.62 14.19
CA ILE A 26 9.61 18.93 14.55
C ILE A 26 9.40 20.02 13.48
N ARG A 27 9.01 19.62 12.26
CA ARG A 27 8.76 20.51 11.12
C ARG A 27 7.27 20.78 10.88
N ASP A 28 6.39 20.20 11.69
CA ASP A 28 4.93 20.26 11.49
C ASP A 28 4.49 19.86 10.07
N ALA A 29 5.21 18.90 9.47
CA ALA A 29 4.96 18.43 8.11
C ALA A 29 3.80 17.41 8.13
N TRP A 30 2.59 17.95 8.19
CA TRP A 30 1.35 17.18 8.24
C TRP A 30 0.56 17.27 6.93
N ALA A 31 -0.11 16.18 6.60
CA ALA A 31 -1.03 16.07 5.48
C ALA A 31 -2.38 15.46 5.94
N SER A 32 -3.26 15.17 4.97
CA SER A 32 -4.58 14.56 5.20
C SER A 32 -4.72 13.26 4.42
N TRP A 33 -5.09 12.18 5.10
CA TRP A 33 -5.48 10.91 4.49
C TRP A 33 -6.79 10.45 5.13
N ASN A 34 -7.84 10.23 4.33
CA ASN A 34 -9.17 9.80 4.80
C ASN A 34 -9.74 10.62 5.98
N GLY A 35 -9.44 11.92 6.03
CA GLY A 35 -9.87 12.81 7.10
C GLY A 35 -9.05 12.72 8.39
N TYR A 36 -7.94 11.99 8.40
CA TYR A 36 -6.97 11.98 9.50
C TYR A 36 -5.76 12.87 9.20
N LYS A 37 -5.21 13.43 10.26
CA LYS A 37 -3.94 14.12 10.28
C LYS A 37 -2.84 13.08 10.34
N PHE A 38 -1.99 13.05 9.31
CA PHE A 38 -0.86 12.12 9.23
C PHE A 38 0.40 12.85 8.77
N ALA A 39 1.58 12.28 8.99
CA ALA A 39 2.85 12.94 8.72
C ALA A 39 3.32 12.71 7.28
N GLU A 40 3.63 13.79 6.57
CA GLU A 40 4.33 13.72 5.26
C GLU A 40 5.79 13.26 5.47
N TYR A 41 6.42 13.81 6.51
CA TYR A 41 7.68 13.38 7.11
C TYR A 41 7.77 13.94 8.54
N TYR A 42 8.72 13.47 9.34
CA TYR A 42 8.96 13.90 10.72
C TYR A 42 10.19 14.80 10.83
N TYR A 43 11.32 14.34 10.30
CA TYR A 43 12.59 15.04 10.31
C TYR A 43 13.02 15.39 8.88
N ASP A 44 13.22 14.38 8.05
CA ASP A 44 13.71 14.50 6.68
C ASP A 44 13.43 13.19 5.94
N ALA A 45 12.83 13.28 4.74
CA ALA A 45 12.36 12.11 4.01
C ALA A 45 13.49 11.13 3.65
N ASP A 46 14.68 11.63 3.30
CA ASP A 46 15.82 10.78 2.94
C ASP A 46 16.35 10.06 4.19
N TYR A 47 16.48 10.77 5.32
CA TYR A 47 16.87 10.18 6.60
C TYR A 47 15.92 9.05 7.00
N GLU A 48 14.61 9.32 6.95
CA GLU A 48 13.56 8.37 7.29
C GLU A 48 13.59 7.14 6.37
N TYR A 49 13.74 7.35 5.05
CA TYR A 49 13.94 6.27 4.09
C TYR A 49 15.14 5.38 4.47
N PHE A 50 16.27 5.97 4.87
CA PHE A 50 17.44 5.20 5.29
C PHE A 50 17.22 4.47 6.62
N CYS A 51 16.40 4.98 7.54
CA CYS A 51 15.96 4.23 8.72
C CYS A 51 15.17 2.98 8.31
N VAL A 52 14.21 3.09 7.38
CA VAL A 52 13.48 1.92 6.84
C VAL A 52 14.45 0.89 6.25
N ARG A 53 15.46 1.33 5.49
CA ARG A 53 16.35 0.43 4.74
C ARG A 53 17.47 -0.20 5.56
N ASN A 54 17.91 0.46 6.64
CA ASN A 54 19.10 0.07 7.40
C ASN A 54 18.80 -0.36 8.84
N THR A 55 17.71 0.12 9.46
CA THR A 55 17.37 -0.18 10.86
C THR A 55 15.94 -0.72 10.97
N CYS A 56 15.04 0.01 11.62
CA CYS A 56 13.61 -0.18 11.55
C CYS A 56 12.93 1.17 11.77
N ALA A 57 11.73 1.30 11.24
CA ALA A 57 10.96 2.51 11.36
C ALA A 57 9.46 2.22 11.38
N THR A 58 8.68 3.13 11.93
CA THR A 58 7.22 2.99 12.03
C THR A 58 6.44 4.01 11.22
N TYR A 59 5.41 3.58 10.51
CA TYR A 59 4.47 4.44 9.80
C TYR A 59 3.04 4.16 10.27
N ASP A 60 2.33 5.24 10.57
CA ASP A 60 0.98 5.22 11.11
C ASP A 60 -0.05 4.98 10.01
N ILE A 61 -0.71 3.83 10.10
CA ILE A 61 -1.74 3.39 9.15
C ILE A 61 -3.13 3.43 9.78
N CYS A 62 -3.32 4.15 10.89
CA CYS A 62 -4.65 4.47 11.41
C CYS A 62 -5.57 5.11 10.37
N PRO A 63 -5.12 5.95 9.42
CA PRO A 63 -6.03 6.50 8.42
C PRO A 63 -6.51 5.49 7.36
N MET A 64 -5.84 4.34 7.24
CA MET A 64 -6.28 3.25 6.35
C MET A 64 -7.63 2.73 6.82
N GLN A 65 -8.54 2.46 5.88
CA GLN A 65 -9.88 1.98 6.21
C GLN A 65 -9.83 0.51 6.63
N LYS A 66 -10.62 0.16 7.64
CA LYS A 66 -10.63 -1.17 8.25
C LYS A 66 -12.09 -1.59 8.44
N TYR A 67 -12.47 -2.68 7.80
CA TYR A 67 -13.83 -3.21 7.88
C TYR A 67 -13.81 -4.58 8.51
N GLU A 68 -14.61 -4.78 9.55
CA GLU A 68 -14.93 -6.09 10.11
C GLU A 68 -16.07 -6.70 9.30
N ILE A 69 -15.87 -7.91 8.78
CA ILE A 69 -16.88 -8.68 8.07
C ILE A 69 -17.08 -10.01 8.79
N LYS A 70 -18.28 -10.23 9.31
CA LYS A 70 -18.62 -11.39 10.14
C LYS A 70 -19.91 -12.07 9.70
N GLY A 71 -20.06 -13.35 10.01
CA GLY A 71 -21.26 -14.15 9.74
C GLY A 71 -20.99 -15.31 8.79
N ARG A 72 -21.90 -16.30 8.77
CA ARG A 72 -21.70 -17.54 7.99
C ARG A 72 -21.56 -17.30 6.49
N ASP A 73 -22.14 -16.22 5.97
CA ASP A 73 -22.06 -15.85 4.56
C ASP A 73 -20.86 -14.94 4.23
N ALA A 74 -20.08 -14.50 5.22
CA ALA A 74 -18.98 -13.53 5.03
C ALA A 74 -17.96 -13.98 3.98
N GLU A 75 -17.53 -15.23 4.02
CA GLU A 75 -16.56 -15.76 3.05
C GLU A 75 -17.13 -15.77 1.63
N ILE A 76 -18.39 -16.20 1.45
CA ILE A 76 -19.05 -16.29 0.14
C ILE A 76 -19.28 -14.89 -0.42
N MET A 77 -19.71 -13.94 0.42
CA MET A 77 -19.88 -12.53 0.07
C MET A 77 -18.55 -11.93 -0.40
N LEU A 78 -17.49 -12.03 0.41
CA LEU A 78 -16.16 -11.54 0.03
C LEU A 78 -15.63 -12.22 -1.24
N ASN A 79 -15.81 -13.54 -1.35
CA ASN A 79 -15.38 -14.30 -2.52
C ASN A 79 -16.15 -13.89 -3.79
N ARG A 80 -17.39 -13.42 -3.69
CA ARG A 80 -18.13 -12.85 -4.83
C ARG A 80 -17.68 -11.41 -5.12
N MET A 81 -17.30 -10.64 -4.11
CA MET A 81 -16.94 -9.23 -4.29
C MET A 81 -15.56 -9.04 -4.94
N VAL A 82 -14.53 -9.73 -4.45
CA VAL A 82 -13.15 -9.56 -4.93
C VAL A 82 -12.84 -10.48 -6.10
N THR A 83 -11.78 -10.22 -6.87
CA THR A 83 -11.38 -11.07 -8.00
C THR A 83 -10.64 -12.33 -7.58
N ARG A 84 -9.93 -12.27 -6.43
CA ARG A 84 -9.18 -13.39 -5.84
C ARG A 84 -10.11 -14.45 -5.25
N ASN A 85 -9.68 -15.70 -5.20
CA ASN A 85 -10.40 -16.75 -4.48
C ASN A 85 -10.12 -16.71 -2.97
N VAL A 86 -11.09 -16.20 -2.20
CA VAL A 86 -11.03 -16.04 -0.74
C VAL A 86 -11.03 -17.40 -0.03
N LYS A 87 -11.65 -18.44 -0.63
CA LYS A 87 -11.65 -19.82 -0.08
C LYS A 87 -10.25 -20.39 0.10
N LYS A 88 -9.29 -19.95 -0.73
CA LYS A 88 -7.88 -20.39 -0.69
C LYS A 88 -7.08 -19.69 0.43
N ILE A 89 -7.62 -18.66 1.07
CA ILE A 89 -6.98 -17.98 2.20
C ILE A 89 -7.18 -18.84 3.43
N LYS A 90 -6.11 -19.27 4.10
CA LYS A 90 -6.22 -20.03 5.35
C LYS A 90 -6.50 -19.09 6.53
N ILE A 91 -7.08 -19.62 7.61
CA ILE A 91 -7.20 -18.88 8.86
C ILE A 91 -5.80 -18.43 9.32
N ASN A 92 -5.73 -17.24 9.92
CA ASN A 92 -4.51 -16.55 10.34
C ASN A 92 -3.57 -16.21 9.17
N ARG A 93 -4.15 -15.92 8.00
CA ARG A 93 -3.41 -15.44 6.83
C ARG A 93 -4.03 -14.16 6.29
N VAL A 94 -3.16 -13.34 5.72
CA VAL A 94 -3.51 -12.16 4.94
C VAL A 94 -3.43 -12.49 3.45
N ALA A 95 -4.27 -11.88 2.63
CA ALA A 95 -4.13 -11.92 1.18
C ALA A 95 -4.41 -10.56 0.56
N TYR A 96 -3.53 -10.17 -0.37
CA TYR A 96 -3.76 -9.02 -1.24
C TYR A 96 -4.79 -9.36 -2.32
N CYS A 97 -5.74 -8.44 -2.53
CA CYS A 97 -6.92 -8.59 -3.35
C CYS A 97 -7.23 -7.28 -4.09
N VAL A 98 -7.94 -7.40 -5.21
CA VAL A 98 -8.58 -6.27 -5.91
C VAL A 98 -10.06 -6.58 -6.11
N TRP A 99 -10.89 -5.55 -6.22
CA TRP A 99 -12.29 -5.69 -6.60
C TRP A 99 -12.67 -4.68 -7.66
N CYS A 100 -13.71 -5.02 -8.42
CA CYS A 100 -14.05 -4.31 -9.63
C CYS A 100 -15.55 -4.01 -9.69
N THR A 101 -15.89 -3.05 -10.55
CA THR A 101 -17.25 -2.87 -11.06
C THR A 101 -17.64 -4.04 -11.96
N ASP A 102 -18.90 -4.12 -12.38
CA ASP A 102 -19.37 -5.12 -13.34
C ASP A 102 -18.69 -5.01 -14.72
N ASP A 103 -18.19 -3.82 -15.05
CA ASP A 103 -17.39 -3.55 -16.26
C ASP A 103 -15.90 -3.89 -16.09
N GLY A 104 -15.50 -4.49 -14.97
CA GLY A 104 -14.12 -4.93 -14.72
C GLY A 104 -13.16 -3.79 -14.38
N ARG A 105 -13.67 -2.59 -14.10
CA ARG A 105 -12.85 -1.43 -13.69
C ARG A 105 -12.56 -1.51 -12.20
N MET A 106 -11.33 -1.22 -11.80
CA MET A 106 -10.86 -1.41 -10.43
C MET A 106 -11.47 -0.36 -9.50
N ILE A 107 -12.21 -0.82 -8.51
CA ILE A 107 -12.81 0.06 -7.51
C ILE A 107 -11.72 0.49 -6.54
N ASP A 108 -11.01 -0.48 -5.97
CA ASP A 108 -9.86 -0.28 -5.09
C ASP A 108 -9.12 -1.62 -4.92
N ASP A 109 -7.97 -1.57 -4.24
CA ASP A 109 -7.17 -2.70 -3.81
C ASP A 109 -7.03 -2.72 -2.28
N GLY A 110 -6.61 -3.88 -1.75
CA GLY A 110 -6.53 -4.02 -0.30
C GLY A 110 -6.12 -5.40 0.17
N THR A 111 -6.19 -5.61 1.48
CA THR A 111 -5.86 -6.91 2.07
C THR A 111 -6.99 -7.48 2.90
N ILE A 112 -7.23 -8.78 2.75
CA ILE A 112 -8.18 -9.55 3.54
C ILE A 112 -7.41 -10.38 4.56
N PHE A 113 -7.68 -10.13 5.82
CA PHE A 113 -7.25 -10.92 6.97
C PHE A 113 -8.34 -11.96 7.26
N ARG A 114 -8.03 -13.25 7.14
CA ARG A 114 -8.94 -14.32 7.57
C ARG A 114 -8.65 -14.66 9.02
N LEU A 115 -9.46 -14.12 9.94
CA LEU A 115 -9.25 -14.21 11.38
C LEU A 115 -9.88 -15.47 12.00
N ALA A 116 -11.01 -15.90 11.45
CA ALA A 116 -11.66 -17.16 11.80
C ALA A 116 -12.36 -17.77 10.57
N GLU A 117 -13.21 -18.77 10.78
CA GLU A 117 -14.02 -19.38 9.71
C GLU A 117 -14.99 -18.36 9.09
N ASP A 118 -15.63 -17.56 9.94
CA ASP A 118 -16.71 -16.62 9.68
C ASP A 118 -16.36 -15.17 10.09
N SER A 119 -15.07 -14.87 10.27
CA SER A 119 -14.58 -13.56 10.72
C SER A 119 -13.40 -13.10 9.88
N PHE A 120 -13.54 -11.92 9.29
CA PHE A 120 -12.57 -11.30 8.39
C PHE A 120 -12.39 -9.83 8.73
N MET A 121 -11.20 -9.31 8.41
CA MET A 121 -10.96 -7.87 8.34
C MET A 121 -10.47 -7.53 6.93
N LEU A 122 -11.08 -6.52 6.31
CA LEU A 122 -10.63 -5.96 5.03
C LEU A 122 -10.01 -4.59 5.28
N THR A 123 -8.80 -4.39 4.80
CA THR A 123 -8.14 -3.07 4.80
C THR A 123 -7.99 -2.54 3.39
N CYS A 124 -8.19 -1.24 3.22
CA CYS A 124 -8.09 -0.58 1.91
C CYS A 124 -7.72 0.90 2.02
N GLY A 125 -7.17 1.46 0.94
CA GLY A 125 -6.63 2.82 0.92
C GLY A 125 -7.71 3.89 1.04
N SER A 126 -8.91 3.61 0.51
CA SER A 126 -10.02 4.55 0.43
C SER A 126 -11.31 3.99 1.07
N PRO A 127 -12.24 4.86 1.54
CA PRO A 127 -13.52 4.41 2.09
C PRO A 127 -14.33 3.61 1.06
N CYS A 128 -14.78 2.43 1.48
CA CYS A 128 -15.49 1.46 0.65
C CYS A 128 -16.84 1.00 1.24
N THR A 129 -17.32 1.62 2.33
CA THR A 129 -18.51 1.21 3.09
C THR A 129 -19.72 0.94 2.20
N ALA A 130 -20.10 1.89 1.35
CA ALA A 130 -21.27 1.76 0.48
C ALA A 130 -21.15 0.57 -0.50
N TRP A 131 -19.94 0.28 -0.98
CA TRP A 131 -19.71 -0.85 -1.88
C TRP A 131 -19.78 -2.19 -1.12
N LEU A 132 -19.22 -2.25 0.09
CA LEU A 132 -19.29 -3.42 0.95
C LEU A 132 -20.73 -3.74 1.36
N GLU A 133 -21.50 -2.74 1.78
CA GLU A 133 -22.92 -2.87 2.12
C GLU A 133 -23.74 -3.33 0.91
N LYS A 134 -23.50 -2.75 -0.27
CA LYS A 134 -24.13 -3.22 -1.51
C LYS A 134 -23.74 -4.65 -1.86
N SER A 135 -22.48 -5.03 -1.62
CA SER A 135 -21.99 -6.39 -1.88
C SER A 135 -22.58 -7.42 -0.91
N ALA A 136 -22.96 -7.00 0.30
CA ALA A 136 -23.66 -7.80 1.29
C ALA A 136 -25.15 -8.02 0.96
N PHE A 137 -25.73 -7.25 0.04
CA PHE A 137 -27.14 -7.38 -0.31
C PHE A 137 -27.47 -8.76 -0.89
N GLY A 138 -28.50 -9.39 -0.33
CA GLY A 138 -28.97 -10.72 -0.74
C GLY A 138 -28.28 -11.91 -0.06
N PHE A 139 -27.44 -11.65 0.96
CA PHE A 139 -26.96 -12.66 1.89
C PHE A 139 -27.75 -12.57 3.21
N ASP A 140 -27.94 -13.70 3.89
CA ASP A 140 -28.81 -13.78 5.08
C ASP A 140 -28.02 -13.52 6.37
N ASP A 141 -26.75 -13.95 6.41
CA ASP A 141 -25.91 -13.92 7.61
C ASP A 141 -24.52 -13.32 7.32
N VAL A 142 -24.51 -12.00 7.12
CA VAL A 142 -23.28 -11.20 7.02
C VAL A 142 -23.49 -9.81 7.58
N SER A 143 -22.55 -9.34 8.40
CA SER A 143 -22.45 -7.96 8.88
C SER A 143 -21.17 -7.33 8.38
N VAL A 144 -21.24 -6.09 7.91
CA VAL A 144 -20.09 -5.24 7.61
C VAL A 144 -20.09 -4.09 8.61
N ARG A 145 -18.98 -3.88 9.30
CA ARG A 145 -18.81 -2.78 10.25
C ARG A 145 -17.50 -2.05 9.97
N ASP A 146 -17.57 -0.74 9.83
CA ASP A 146 -16.37 0.10 9.82
C ASP A 146 -15.78 0.14 11.24
N ILE A 147 -14.54 -0.30 11.36
CA ILE A 147 -13.78 -0.37 12.63
C ILE A 147 -12.55 0.53 12.58
N THR A 148 -12.49 1.46 11.63
CA THR A 148 -11.31 2.30 11.36
C THR A 148 -10.88 3.09 12.59
N ASP A 149 -11.85 3.61 13.37
CA ASP A 149 -11.63 4.37 14.60
C ASP A 149 -11.43 3.47 15.84
N ASP A 150 -11.82 2.19 15.78
CA ASP A 150 -11.74 1.26 16.92
C ASP A 150 -10.38 0.57 17.03
N LEU A 151 -9.68 0.44 15.90
CA LEU A 151 -8.44 -0.33 15.78
C LEU A 151 -7.27 0.56 15.32
N ALA A 152 -6.28 0.72 16.18
CA ALA A 152 -5.02 1.37 15.82
C ALA A 152 -4.14 0.40 15.00
N GLY A 153 -3.53 0.93 13.95
CA GLY A 153 -2.60 0.20 13.09
C GLY A 153 -1.27 0.94 13.00
N LEU A 154 -0.18 0.26 13.31
CA LEU A 154 1.18 0.78 13.17
C LEU A 154 2.03 -0.21 12.40
N THR A 155 2.65 0.23 11.32
CA THR A 155 3.63 -0.60 10.62
C THR A 155 4.97 -0.50 11.32
N LEU A 156 5.75 -1.58 11.33
CA LEU A 156 7.15 -1.62 11.73
C LEU A 156 7.94 -2.29 10.61
N GLN A 157 8.77 -1.53 9.92
CA GLN A 157 9.42 -1.93 8.67
C GLN A 157 10.93 -1.77 8.78
N GLY A 158 11.69 -2.69 8.19
CA GLY A 158 13.15 -2.66 8.14
C GLY A 158 13.82 -3.93 8.70
N PRO A 159 15.14 -4.10 8.46
CA PRO A 159 15.89 -5.31 8.80
C PRO A 159 15.84 -5.68 10.30
N THR A 160 15.80 -4.72 11.21
CA THR A 160 15.82 -4.98 12.66
C THR A 160 14.42 -5.13 13.28
N SER A 161 13.36 -5.01 12.48
CA SER A 161 11.96 -5.05 12.96
C SER A 161 11.64 -6.31 13.76
N CYS A 162 12.09 -7.49 13.33
CA CYS A 162 11.89 -8.75 14.05
C CYS A 162 12.60 -8.77 15.41
N ALA A 163 13.84 -8.26 15.46
CA ALA A 163 14.62 -8.18 16.69
C ALA A 163 13.95 -7.27 17.74
N VAL A 164 13.40 -6.13 17.30
CA VAL A 164 12.61 -5.23 18.15
C VAL A 164 11.38 -5.93 18.73
N LEU A 165 10.60 -6.64 17.90
CA LEU A 165 9.42 -7.36 18.39
C LEU A 165 9.78 -8.50 19.36
N LYS A 166 10.90 -9.21 19.12
CA LYS A 166 11.44 -10.20 20.08
C LYS A 166 11.80 -9.54 21.41
N LYS A 167 12.48 -8.39 21.39
CA LYS A 167 12.85 -7.63 22.60
C LYS A 167 11.64 -7.06 23.33
N MET A 168 10.58 -6.67 22.62
CA MET A 168 9.28 -6.29 23.18
C MET A 168 8.56 -7.48 23.85
N GLY A 169 9.02 -8.71 23.63
CA GLY A 169 8.51 -9.91 24.30
C GLY A 169 7.56 -10.76 23.45
N LEU A 170 7.43 -10.50 22.15
CA LEU A 170 6.60 -11.27 21.22
C LEU A 170 7.30 -12.57 20.83
N LYS A 171 7.37 -13.52 21.76
CA LYS A 171 8.05 -14.81 21.59
C LYS A 171 7.46 -15.59 20.41
N GLY A 172 8.31 -15.99 19.46
CA GLY A 172 7.92 -16.82 18.31
C GLY A 172 7.58 -16.02 17.05
N ILE A 173 7.62 -14.68 17.09
CA ILE A 173 7.37 -13.81 15.93
C ILE A 173 8.33 -14.07 14.76
N GLU A 174 9.54 -14.53 15.05
CA GLU A 174 10.53 -14.94 14.04
C GLU A 174 10.05 -16.09 13.15
N ASN A 175 9.07 -16.88 13.62
CA ASN A 175 8.50 -17.99 12.87
C ASN A 175 7.34 -17.59 11.96
N ALA A 176 6.84 -16.35 12.06
CA ALA A 176 5.79 -15.86 11.18
C ALA A 176 6.32 -15.82 9.75
N LYS A 177 5.67 -16.51 8.81
CA LYS A 177 5.98 -16.47 7.37
C LYS A 177 5.34 -15.23 6.74
N PRO A 178 5.80 -14.75 5.57
CA PRO A 178 5.13 -13.65 4.87
C PRO A 178 3.62 -13.89 4.75
N PHE A 179 2.82 -12.87 5.08
CA PHE A 179 1.37 -12.89 5.20
C PHE A 179 0.78 -13.81 6.28
N ASP A 180 1.54 -14.24 7.28
CA ASP A 180 1.00 -14.84 8.52
C ASP A 180 0.43 -13.75 9.44
N ILE A 181 -0.54 -14.16 10.25
CA ILE A 181 -1.07 -13.42 11.40
C ILE A 181 -0.70 -14.20 12.66
N GLN A 182 -0.18 -13.50 13.67
CA GLN A 182 0.03 -14.03 15.01
C GLN A 182 -0.58 -13.09 16.05
N SER A 183 -1.02 -13.65 17.16
CA SER A 183 -1.66 -12.91 18.25
C SER A 183 -0.83 -13.06 19.53
N PHE A 184 -0.62 -11.95 20.23
CA PHE A 184 0.20 -11.89 21.43
C PHE A 184 -0.58 -11.23 22.57
N PRO A 185 -0.49 -11.73 23.81
CA PRO A 185 -1.05 -11.02 24.96
C PRO A 185 -0.42 -9.64 25.11
N PHE A 186 -1.24 -8.60 25.31
CA PHE A 186 -0.79 -7.23 25.54
C PHE A 186 -1.70 -6.54 26.56
N ARG A 187 -1.19 -6.29 27.76
CA ARG A 187 -1.89 -5.55 28.84
C ARG A 187 -3.34 -5.99 29.11
N GLY A 188 -3.60 -7.30 29.10
CA GLY A 188 -4.95 -7.86 29.33
C GLY A 188 -5.83 -7.95 28.09
N ASP A 189 -5.31 -7.53 26.92
CA ASP A 189 -5.91 -7.67 25.61
C ASP A 189 -4.96 -8.43 24.65
N THR A 190 -5.19 -8.34 23.35
CA THR A 190 -4.45 -9.03 22.29
C THR A 190 -3.88 -8.05 21.28
N LEU A 191 -2.56 -8.07 21.12
CA LEU A 191 -1.85 -7.45 20.00
C LEU A 191 -1.84 -8.43 18.82
N MET A 192 -2.53 -8.10 17.73
CA MET A 192 -2.44 -8.84 16.48
C MET A 192 -1.28 -8.30 15.65
N VAL A 193 -0.42 -9.18 15.17
CA VAL A 193 0.72 -8.84 14.30
C VAL A 193 0.62 -9.63 13.02
N SER A 194 0.59 -8.94 11.88
CA SER A 194 0.71 -9.56 10.57
C SER A 194 2.10 -9.34 9.99
N ARG A 195 2.64 -10.36 9.33
CA ARG A 195 3.91 -10.23 8.59
C ARG A 195 3.64 -9.69 7.19
N THR A 196 3.24 -8.42 7.17
CA THR A 196 2.85 -7.62 6.00
C THR A 196 3.53 -6.25 6.05
N GLY A 197 3.47 -5.51 4.95
CA GLY A 197 4.08 -4.20 4.86
C GLY A 197 4.13 -3.66 3.44
N PHE A 198 4.26 -2.35 3.33
CA PHE A 198 4.20 -1.62 2.05
C PHE A 198 5.57 -1.11 1.57
N THR A 199 6.67 -1.59 2.16
CA THR A 199 8.03 -1.08 1.89
C THR A 199 8.89 -2.00 1.02
N GLY A 200 8.42 -3.21 0.73
CA GLY A 200 9.18 -4.27 0.05
C GLY A 200 10.30 -4.91 0.87
N ASP A 201 10.46 -4.53 2.14
CA ASP A 201 11.45 -5.08 3.07
C ASP A 201 10.81 -6.07 4.07
N LEU A 202 11.62 -6.60 5.00
CA LEU A 202 11.12 -7.23 6.21
C LEU A 202 10.28 -6.22 6.98
N GLY A 203 9.10 -6.64 7.40
CA GLY A 203 8.24 -5.79 8.20
C GLY A 203 7.01 -6.51 8.71
N TYR A 204 6.32 -5.81 9.60
CA TYR A 204 5.14 -6.26 10.30
C TYR A 204 4.14 -5.10 10.40
N GLU A 205 2.87 -5.43 10.59
CA GLU A 205 1.81 -4.48 10.93
C GLU A 205 1.21 -4.91 12.27
N LEU A 206 1.16 -3.97 13.20
CA LEU A 206 0.72 -4.15 14.58
C LEU A 206 -0.68 -3.53 14.71
N TRP A 207 -1.61 -4.33 15.19
CA TRP A 207 -3.02 -3.99 15.29
C TRP A 207 -3.51 -4.19 16.73
N ILE A 208 -4.03 -3.12 17.33
CA ILE A 208 -4.41 -3.08 18.75
C ILE A 208 -5.65 -2.19 18.93
N PRO A 209 -6.52 -2.42 19.93
CA PRO A 209 -7.58 -1.47 20.26
C PRO A 209 -7.05 -0.03 20.39
N ALA A 210 -7.77 0.93 19.82
CA ALA A 210 -7.29 2.30 19.66
C ALA A 210 -6.90 2.96 21.00
N ASN A 211 -7.60 2.63 22.09
CA ASN A 211 -7.32 3.11 23.44
C ASN A 211 -6.01 2.59 24.05
N MET A 212 -5.38 1.57 23.46
CA MET A 212 -4.08 1.02 23.90
C MET A 212 -2.92 1.40 22.96
N GLY A 213 -3.18 2.23 21.94
CA GLY A 213 -2.19 2.56 20.92
C GLY A 213 -0.94 3.23 21.49
N LEU A 214 -1.09 4.13 22.47
CA LEU A 214 0.05 4.83 23.07
C LEU A 214 0.92 3.89 23.91
N GLU A 215 0.32 3.00 24.69
CA GLU A 215 1.06 2.00 25.46
C GLU A 215 1.84 1.06 24.54
N MET A 216 1.23 0.63 23.42
CA MET A 216 1.91 -0.20 22.42
C MET A 216 3.06 0.54 21.76
N TRP A 217 2.87 1.82 21.39
CA TRP A 217 3.93 2.67 20.84
C TRP A 217 5.10 2.80 21.82
N ASP A 218 4.83 3.14 23.08
CA ASP A 218 5.88 3.38 24.08
C ASP A 218 6.71 2.12 24.35
N GLU A 219 6.05 0.96 24.48
CA GLU A 219 6.76 -0.32 24.65
C GLU A 219 7.57 -0.71 23.42
N LEU A 220 7.02 -0.47 22.22
CA LEU A 220 7.72 -0.73 20.96
C LEU A 220 8.97 0.16 20.81
N TYR A 221 8.84 1.46 21.09
CA TYR A 221 9.95 2.40 20.98
C TYR A 221 11.02 2.17 22.05
N ALA A 222 10.64 1.80 23.27
CA ALA A 222 11.59 1.38 24.30
C ALA A 222 12.35 0.10 23.91
N ALA A 223 11.67 -0.88 23.30
CA ALA A 223 12.35 -2.07 22.76
C ALA A 223 13.29 -1.72 21.61
N GLY A 224 12.88 -0.80 20.74
CA GLY A 224 13.62 -0.37 19.55
C GLY A 224 14.73 0.67 19.78
N GLU A 225 14.90 1.17 21.00
CA GLU A 225 15.86 2.24 21.33
C GLU A 225 17.29 1.92 20.86
N ASP A 226 17.81 0.75 21.24
CA ASP A 226 19.16 0.30 20.83
C ASP A 226 19.31 0.06 19.32
N TYR A 227 18.19 -0.08 18.60
CA TYR A 227 18.15 -0.27 17.15
C TYR A 227 17.94 1.05 16.40
N GLY A 228 17.79 2.17 17.11
CA GLY A 228 17.56 3.48 16.51
C GLY A 228 16.23 3.55 15.75
N ILE A 229 15.17 2.94 16.31
CA ILE A 229 13.81 3.03 15.76
C ILE A 229 13.40 4.50 15.54
N GLN A 230 12.83 4.81 14.38
CA GLN A 230 12.34 6.14 14.03
C GLN A 230 10.93 6.09 13.45
N PRO A 231 10.11 7.13 13.60
CA PRO A 231 8.93 7.26 12.77
C PRO A 231 9.34 7.66 11.34
N TYR A 232 8.54 7.26 10.35
CA TYR A 232 8.67 7.77 8.98
C TYR A 232 7.32 8.21 8.43
N GLY A 233 7.33 9.16 7.51
CA GLY A 233 6.14 9.70 6.85
C GLY A 233 5.92 9.20 5.42
N GLU A 234 4.92 9.79 4.77
CA GLU A 234 4.46 9.45 3.41
C GLU A 234 5.55 9.51 2.35
N ALA A 235 6.43 10.52 2.41
CA ALA A 235 7.50 10.69 1.43
C ALA A 235 8.42 9.47 1.39
N ALA A 236 8.87 8.98 2.55
CA ALA A 236 9.69 7.78 2.67
C ALA A 236 8.91 6.50 2.32
N THR A 237 7.61 6.43 2.65
CA THR A 237 6.71 5.34 2.22
C THR A 237 6.67 5.26 0.69
N ASN A 238 6.51 6.39 0.00
CA ASN A 238 6.43 6.47 -1.46
C ASN A 238 7.73 6.05 -2.13
N MET A 239 8.87 6.42 -1.56
CA MET A 239 10.16 5.92 -2.04
C MET A 239 10.26 4.39 -1.90
N ALA A 240 9.92 3.86 -0.73
CA ALA A 240 10.09 2.45 -0.45
C ALA A 240 9.13 1.55 -1.25
N ARG A 241 7.86 1.96 -1.40
CA ARG A 241 6.84 1.22 -2.16
C ARG A 241 7.13 1.23 -3.66
N LEU A 242 7.68 2.33 -4.19
CA LEU A 242 8.04 2.44 -5.61
C LEU A 242 9.18 1.47 -5.96
N GLU A 243 10.18 1.34 -5.09
CA GLU A 243 11.25 0.34 -5.23
C GLU A 243 10.73 -1.10 -5.25
N ALA A 244 9.74 -1.39 -4.40
CA ALA A 244 9.03 -2.68 -4.38
C ALA A 244 8.12 -2.87 -5.62
N GLY A 245 7.79 -1.78 -6.32
CA GLY A 245 6.90 -1.76 -7.46
C GLY A 245 5.43 -1.94 -7.08
N PHE A 246 5.05 -1.48 -5.89
CA PHE A 246 3.67 -1.45 -5.40
C PHE A 246 2.93 -0.22 -5.95
N ILE A 247 1.62 -0.41 -6.15
CA ILE A 247 0.71 0.60 -6.68
C ILE A 247 0.02 1.33 -5.53
N MET A 248 -0.39 2.57 -5.76
CA MET A 248 -1.22 3.33 -4.83
C MET A 248 -2.40 3.98 -5.57
N PRO A 249 -3.61 4.04 -4.96
CA PRO A 249 -4.71 4.84 -5.48
C PRO A 249 -4.29 6.30 -5.72
N ALA A 250 -4.84 6.92 -6.76
CA ALA A 250 -4.50 8.27 -7.22
C ALA A 250 -3.04 8.49 -7.69
N MET A 251 -2.20 7.45 -7.68
CA MET A 251 -0.87 7.46 -8.30
C MET A 251 -0.82 6.57 -9.53
N GLU A 252 -0.92 5.25 -9.35
CA GLU A 252 -0.87 4.28 -10.45
C GLU A 252 -2.24 4.04 -11.08
N PHE A 253 -3.32 4.26 -10.33
CA PHE A 253 -4.66 4.07 -10.83
C PHE A 253 -5.66 5.04 -10.21
N ASN A 254 -6.72 5.35 -10.95
CA ASN A 254 -7.87 6.06 -10.43
C ASN A 254 -8.97 5.06 -10.06
N GLU A 255 -9.53 5.22 -8.87
CA GLU A 255 -10.63 4.40 -8.37
C GLU A 255 -11.88 4.59 -9.25
N ALA A 256 -12.45 3.49 -9.76
CA ALA A 256 -13.55 3.53 -10.73
C ALA A 256 -14.79 4.30 -10.25
N LEU A 257 -15.12 4.22 -8.95
CA LEU A 257 -16.30 4.90 -8.39
C LEU A 257 -16.06 6.39 -8.09
N ARG A 258 -14.81 6.86 -8.13
CA ARG A 258 -14.44 8.27 -7.87
C ARG A 258 -13.99 9.00 -9.14
N THR A 259 -13.76 8.26 -10.22
CA THR A 259 -13.32 8.81 -11.49
C THR A 259 -14.51 9.39 -12.25
N VAL A 260 -14.46 10.69 -12.55
CA VAL A 260 -15.52 11.39 -13.30
C VAL A 260 -15.41 11.13 -14.81
N ASN A 261 -14.18 11.05 -15.33
CA ASN A 261 -13.94 10.84 -16.75
C ASN A 261 -14.04 9.35 -17.09
N PHE A 262 -14.92 9.01 -18.04
CA PHE A 262 -15.06 7.65 -18.54
C PHE A 262 -13.70 7.09 -19.00
N GLU A 263 -13.38 5.86 -18.60
CA GLU A 263 -12.14 5.14 -18.93
C GLU A 263 -10.81 5.79 -18.43
N HIS A 264 -10.86 6.74 -17.49
CA HIS A 264 -9.66 7.25 -16.81
C HIS A 264 -9.25 6.41 -15.58
N ASP A 265 -10.09 5.47 -15.17
CA ASP A 265 -9.77 4.38 -14.23
C ASP A 265 -8.99 3.26 -14.94
N GLN A 266 -8.70 2.16 -14.25
CA GLN A 266 -7.90 1.06 -14.82
C GLN A 266 -8.50 -0.30 -14.50
N THR A 267 -8.20 -1.31 -15.32
CA THR A 267 -8.49 -2.71 -14.99
C THR A 267 -7.32 -3.36 -14.24
N PRO A 268 -7.54 -4.49 -13.55
CA PRO A 268 -6.45 -5.30 -13.01
C PRO A 268 -5.42 -5.73 -14.08
N PHE A 269 -5.81 -5.90 -15.35
CA PHE A 269 -4.86 -6.25 -16.41
C PHE A 269 -4.00 -5.07 -16.84
N GLU A 270 -4.60 -3.88 -16.94
CA GLU A 270 -3.88 -2.64 -17.20
C GLU A 270 -2.84 -2.36 -16.10
N LEU A 271 -3.11 -2.72 -14.85
CA LEU A 271 -2.18 -2.55 -13.73
C LEU A 271 -1.20 -3.72 -13.53
N ASN A 272 -1.17 -4.69 -14.46
CA ASN A 272 -0.34 -5.88 -14.36
C ASN A 272 -0.62 -6.73 -13.09
N LEU A 273 -1.86 -6.67 -12.61
CA LEU A 273 -2.41 -7.40 -11.47
C LEU A 273 -3.28 -8.60 -11.89
N GLY A 274 -3.20 -9.04 -13.14
CA GLY A 274 -3.96 -10.19 -13.65
C GLY A 274 -3.75 -11.50 -12.85
N TRP A 275 -2.65 -11.61 -12.11
CA TRP A 275 -2.37 -12.74 -11.20
C TRP A 275 -3.30 -12.79 -9.97
N LEU A 276 -4.05 -11.71 -9.69
CA LEU A 276 -5.09 -11.64 -8.66
C LEU A 276 -6.49 -12.01 -9.15
N VAL A 277 -6.66 -12.25 -10.45
CA VAL A 277 -7.96 -12.56 -11.05
C VAL A 277 -8.11 -14.08 -11.22
N ASP A 278 -8.91 -14.70 -10.35
CA ASP A 278 -9.12 -16.16 -10.35
C ASP A 278 -10.40 -16.51 -11.15
N PHE A 279 -10.23 -16.86 -12.43
CA PHE A 279 -11.35 -17.22 -13.31
C PHE A 279 -11.93 -18.61 -13.07
N ASP A 280 -11.28 -19.44 -12.23
CA ASP A 280 -11.85 -20.73 -11.80
C ASP A 280 -13.06 -20.49 -10.88
N LYS A 281 -13.17 -19.29 -10.28
CA LYS A 281 -14.37 -18.87 -9.58
C LYS A 281 -15.53 -18.71 -10.57
N PRO A 282 -16.72 -19.24 -10.25
CA PRO A 282 -17.88 -19.12 -11.15
C PRO A 282 -18.40 -17.69 -11.24
N HIS A 283 -18.35 -16.94 -10.13
CA HIS A 283 -18.89 -15.59 -10.03
C HIS A 283 -17.94 -14.68 -9.24
N PHE A 284 -17.75 -13.48 -9.76
CA PHE A 284 -17.28 -12.31 -9.03
C PHE A 284 -17.60 -11.03 -9.83
N SER A 285 -17.66 -9.87 -9.17
CA SER A 285 -17.91 -8.58 -9.82
C SER A 285 -16.85 -8.29 -10.91
N GLY A 286 -17.30 -7.97 -12.12
CA GLY A 286 -16.41 -7.70 -13.26
C GLY A 286 -15.94 -8.94 -14.03
N ARG A 287 -16.29 -10.17 -13.62
CA ARG A 287 -15.80 -11.41 -14.24
C ARG A 287 -15.98 -11.47 -15.76
N LYS A 288 -17.16 -11.11 -16.25
CA LYS A 288 -17.47 -11.16 -17.69
C LYS A 288 -16.58 -10.18 -18.48
N ALA A 289 -16.51 -8.92 -18.05
CA ALA A 289 -15.69 -7.91 -18.71
C ALA A 289 -14.20 -8.30 -18.70
N LEU A 290 -13.70 -8.78 -17.56
CA LEU A 290 -12.31 -9.22 -17.41
C LEU A 290 -11.98 -10.47 -18.25
N LEU A 291 -12.94 -11.38 -18.48
CA LEU A 291 -12.75 -12.49 -19.41
C LEU A 291 -12.59 -12.01 -20.86
N GLU A 292 -13.40 -11.04 -21.28
CA GLU A 292 -13.29 -10.48 -22.63
C GLU A 292 -11.99 -9.68 -22.80
N GLU A 293 -11.59 -8.90 -21.79
CA GLU A 293 -10.31 -8.20 -21.80
C GLU A 293 -9.14 -9.17 -21.83
N LYS A 294 -9.17 -10.28 -21.07
CA LYS A 294 -8.13 -11.31 -21.12
C LYS A 294 -7.93 -11.89 -22.52
N LYS A 295 -9.01 -12.03 -23.31
CA LYS A 295 -8.93 -12.50 -24.71
C LYS A 295 -8.35 -11.45 -25.65
N ARG A 296 -8.75 -10.19 -25.48
CA ARG A 296 -8.34 -9.06 -26.34
C ARG A 296 -6.94 -8.53 -26.02
N GLY A 297 -6.52 -8.64 -24.76
CA GLY A 297 -5.37 -7.94 -24.19
C GLY A 297 -5.75 -6.53 -23.68
N PRO A 298 -5.09 -6.04 -22.62
CA PRO A 298 -5.31 -4.68 -22.12
C PRO A 298 -4.71 -3.65 -23.07
N LYS A 299 -5.32 -2.46 -23.16
CA LYS A 299 -4.85 -1.37 -24.04
C LYS A 299 -3.56 -0.74 -23.53
N TYR A 300 -3.46 -0.55 -22.22
CA TYR A 300 -2.27 -0.11 -21.52
C TYR A 300 -1.75 -1.19 -20.59
N THR A 301 -0.48 -1.10 -20.20
CA THR A 301 0.14 -1.96 -19.20
C THR A 301 1.03 -1.12 -18.30
N LEU A 302 0.79 -1.18 -17.00
CA LEU A 302 1.65 -0.60 -15.98
C LEU A 302 2.99 -1.33 -15.97
N THR A 303 4.03 -0.55 -16.25
CA THR A 303 5.35 -1.05 -16.57
C THR A 303 6.38 -0.40 -15.66
N LYS A 304 7.29 -1.22 -15.15
CA LYS A 304 8.46 -0.79 -14.38
C LYS A 304 9.58 -0.39 -15.34
N LEU A 305 10.07 0.84 -15.24
CA LEU A 305 11.12 1.39 -16.08
C LEU A 305 12.35 1.78 -15.27
N ASP A 306 13.52 1.46 -15.81
CA ASP A 306 14.83 1.99 -15.43
C ASP A 306 15.27 2.98 -16.51
N ILE A 307 15.52 4.23 -16.11
CA ILE A 307 15.64 5.37 -17.02
C ILE A 307 17.07 5.93 -16.94
N GLU A 308 17.73 6.00 -18.10
CA GLU A 308 19.11 6.46 -18.20
C GLU A 308 19.30 7.90 -17.70
N GLY A 309 20.44 8.16 -17.05
CA GLY A 309 20.84 9.49 -16.63
C GLY A 309 20.75 9.68 -15.11
N ASN A 310 20.54 10.92 -14.68
CA ASN A 310 20.62 11.35 -13.29
C ASN A 310 19.44 12.25 -12.88
N LYS A 311 18.33 12.14 -13.62
CA LYS A 311 17.11 12.92 -13.37
C LYS A 311 15.91 11.96 -13.37
N PRO A 312 15.08 11.98 -12.32
CA PRO A 312 13.82 11.24 -12.31
C PRO A 312 12.92 11.73 -13.44
N ALA A 313 12.14 10.82 -14.03
CA ALA A 313 11.18 11.14 -15.08
C ALA A 313 9.80 11.49 -14.49
N GLU A 314 9.78 12.36 -13.47
CA GLU A 314 8.54 12.84 -12.86
C GLU A 314 7.68 13.53 -13.94
N GLU A 315 6.38 13.24 -13.92
CA GLU A 315 5.38 13.84 -14.83
C GLU A 315 5.73 13.75 -16.32
N SER A 316 6.52 12.75 -16.71
CA SER A 316 7.09 12.66 -18.06
C SER A 316 6.23 11.81 -19.01
N TYR A 317 6.11 12.25 -20.27
CA TYR A 317 5.58 11.44 -21.34
C TYR A 317 6.59 10.39 -21.81
N ILE A 318 6.07 9.25 -22.29
CA ILE A 318 6.86 8.17 -22.88
C ILE A 318 6.62 8.09 -24.39
N TYR A 319 7.70 7.98 -25.15
CA TYR A 319 7.70 7.97 -26.61
C TYR A 319 8.32 6.69 -27.18
N SER A 320 7.85 6.28 -28.36
CA SER A 320 8.41 5.11 -29.10
C SER A 320 9.77 5.39 -29.74
N ASN A 321 10.18 6.66 -29.79
CA ASN A 321 11.41 7.08 -30.47
C ASN A 321 12.03 8.30 -29.79
N LYS A 322 13.35 8.44 -29.97
CA LYS A 322 14.16 9.51 -29.35
C LYS A 322 13.80 10.93 -29.80
N ARG A 323 13.11 11.10 -30.94
CA ARG A 323 12.69 12.41 -31.44
C ARG A 323 11.37 12.87 -30.84
N CYS A 324 10.77 12.10 -29.93
CA CYS A 324 9.51 12.40 -29.26
C CYS A 324 8.32 12.66 -30.22
N THR A 325 8.27 11.99 -31.38
CA THR A 325 7.20 12.23 -32.37
C THR A 325 5.95 11.38 -32.20
N GLN A 326 6.01 10.32 -31.38
CA GLN A 326 4.90 9.41 -31.13
C GLN A 326 4.84 9.06 -29.65
N GLU A 327 3.88 9.65 -28.94
CA GLU A 327 3.59 9.37 -27.54
C GLU A 327 2.87 8.02 -27.39
N VAL A 328 3.39 7.20 -26.48
CA VAL A 328 2.94 5.83 -26.22
C VAL A 328 2.59 5.57 -24.77
N GLY A 329 2.71 6.56 -23.89
CA GLY A 329 2.41 6.40 -22.48
C GLY A 329 2.86 7.59 -21.65
N TYR A 330 2.76 7.42 -20.34
CA TYR A 330 3.14 8.43 -19.36
C TYR A 330 3.65 7.78 -18.07
N VAL A 331 4.51 8.48 -17.36
CA VAL A 331 4.97 8.09 -16.02
C VAL A 331 3.89 8.39 -15.00
N THR A 332 3.63 7.43 -14.09
CA THR A 332 2.74 7.60 -12.94
C THR A 332 3.51 8.03 -11.70
N SER A 333 4.62 7.35 -11.42
CA SER A 333 5.51 7.62 -10.29
C SER A 333 6.95 7.46 -10.73
N ALA A 334 7.84 8.36 -10.30
CA ALA A 334 9.27 8.25 -10.54
C ALA A 334 10.08 8.74 -9.34
N MET A 335 11.31 8.23 -9.21
CA MET A 335 12.29 8.72 -8.25
C MET A 335 13.70 8.38 -8.71
N TRP A 336 14.69 9.06 -8.13
CA TRP A 336 16.04 8.53 -8.04
C TRP A 336 16.09 7.61 -6.83
N SER A 337 16.35 6.32 -7.04
CA SER A 337 16.41 5.33 -5.96
C SER A 337 17.82 5.23 -5.36
N PRO A 338 18.00 5.49 -4.05
CA PRO A 338 19.29 5.30 -3.39
C PRO A 338 19.71 3.82 -3.31
N ALA A 339 18.77 2.90 -3.03
CA ALA A 339 19.07 1.48 -2.91
C ALA A 339 19.43 0.83 -4.27
N VAL A 340 18.75 1.22 -5.34
CA VAL A 340 18.96 0.68 -6.69
C VAL A 340 20.05 1.44 -7.45
N LYS A 341 20.32 2.69 -7.07
CA LYS A 341 21.24 3.63 -7.74
C LYS A 341 20.85 3.91 -9.19
N ALA A 342 19.56 4.11 -9.42
CA ALA A 342 18.97 4.33 -10.75
C ALA A 342 17.75 5.24 -10.68
N ASN A 343 17.40 5.90 -11.80
CA ASN A 343 16.09 6.54 -11.94
C ASN A 343 15.08 5.45 -12.28
N ILE A 344 14.14 5.22 -11.38
CA ILE A 344 13.11 4.20 -11.54
C ILE A 344 11.77 4.87 -11.72
N ALA A 345 10.88 4.23 -12.48
CA ALA A 345 9.52 4.72 -12.67
C ALA A 345 8.51 3.59 -12.84
N LEU A 346 7.28 3.82 -12.40
CA LEU A 346 6.10 3.14 -12.90
C LEU A 346 5.48 4.00 -14.00
N ALA A 347 5.05 3.37 -15.09
CA ALA A 347 4.51 4.08 -16.24
C ALA A 347 3.40 3.28 -16.92
N MET A 348 2.34 3.95 -17.35
CA MET A 348 1.29 3.38 -18.17
C MET A 348 1.69 3.45 -19.63
N ILE A 349 1.94 2.29 -20.25
CA ILE A 349 2.41 2.18 -21.64
C ILE A 349 1.38 1.46 -22.49
N LYS A 350 1.09 1.97 -23.70
CA LYS A 350 0.27 1.26 -24.69
C LYS A 350 0.88 -0.12 -24.96
N THR A 351 0.11 -1.18 -24.75
CA THR A 351 0.60 -2.56 -24.72
C THR A 351 1.32 -2.96 -26.02
N GLU A 352 0.84 -2.47 -27.16
CA GLU A 352 1.44 -2.72 -28.49
C GLU A 352 2.88 -2.20 -28.64
N HIS A 353 3.31 -1.25 -27.80
CA HIS A 353 4.64 -0.64 -27.86
C HIS A 353 5.66 -1.27 -26.90
N LEU A 354 5.27 -2.25 -26.08
CA LEU A 354 6.16 -2.87 -25.07
C LEU A 354 7.34 -3.65 -25.66
N GLN A 355 7.30 -4.01 -26.95
CA GLN A 355 8.40 -4.70 -27.64
C GLN A 355 9.41 -3.73 -28.28
N GLY A 356 9.09 -2.43 -28.31
CA GLY A 356 9.90 -1.40 -28.94
C GLY A 356 10.88 -0.70 -27.99
N TYR A 357 11.54 0.34 -28.51
CA TYR A 357 12.28 1.27 -27.66
C TYR A 357 11.32 2.23 -26.97
N LEU A 358 11.62 2.55 -25.72
CA LEU A 358 10.88 3.54 -24.93
C LEU A 358 11.83 4.67 -24.54
N TRP A 359 11.34 5.90 -24.62
CA TRP A 359 12.08 7.11 -24.28
C TRP A 359 11.23 8.02 -23.39
N ALA A 360 11.76 8.48 -22.27
CA ALA A 360 11.11 9.47 -21.41
C ALA A 360 11.61 10.87 -21.78
N GLU A 361 10.70 11.81 -21.94
CA GLU A 361 11.03 13.23 -22.08
C GLU A 361 10.95 13.91 -20.72
N ILE A 362 12.11 14.27 -20.17
CA ILE A 362 12.27 14.76 -18.81
C ILE A 362 12.55 16.25 -18.83
N TYR A 363 11.71 17.02 -18.14
CA TYR A 363 11.89 18.46 -17.94
C TYR A 363 12.45 18.72 -16.54
N TYR A 364 13.41 19.63 -16.43
CA TYR A 364 13.98 19.99 -15.13
C TYR A 364 14.51 21.42 -15.13
N GLU A 365 14.43 22.06 -13.98
CA GLU A 365 15.02 23.37 -13.77
C GLU A 365 16.46 23.23 -13.22
N LYS A 366 17.37 24.06 -13.74
CA LYS A 366 18.70 24.26 -13.16
C LYS A 366 19.07 25.72 -13.32
N GLU A 367 19.50 26.36 -12.23
CA GLU A 367 19.93 27.78 -12.26
C GLU A 367 18.86 28.71 -12.87
N LEU A 368 17.58 28.51 -12.49
CA LEU A 368 16.40 29.23 -13.00
C LEU A 368 16.20 29.13 -14.53
N ARG A 369 16.78 28.10 -15.17
CA ARG A 369 16.61 27.79 -16.59
C ARG A 369 15.95 26.43 -16.75
N GLN A 370 15.03 26.37 -17.71
CA GLN A 370 14.33 25.15 -18.08
C GLN A 370 15.18 24.34 -19.07
N TYR A 371 15.42 23.09 -18.73
CA TYR A 371 16.12 22.12 -19.57
C TYR A 371 15.20 20.95 -19.85
N HIS A 372 15.41 20.30 -20.99
CA HIS A 372 14.80 19.00 -21.28
C HIS A 372 15.87 17.98 -21.63
N ARG A 373 15.58 16.71 -21.37
CA ARG A 373 16.41 15.57 -21.77
C ARG A 373 15.52 14.41 -22.18
N VAL A 374 15.84 13.80 -23.32
CA VAL A 374 15.21 12.55 -23.74
C VAL A 374 16.10 11.38 -23.32
N ALA A 375 15.60 10.55 -22.41
CA ALA A 375 16.32 9.45 -21.80
C ALA A 375 15.76 8.10 -22.25
N LYS A 376 16.62 7.11 -22.49
CA LYS A 376 16.18 5.76 -22.87
C LYS A 376 15.64 5.04 -21.63
N CYS A 377 14.54 4.31 -21.80
CA CYS A 377 13.92 3.51 -20.76
C CYS A 377 14.16 2.01 -21.02
N THR A 378 14.41 1.27 -19.96
CA THR A 378 14.54 -0.19 -19.97
C THR A 378 13.46 -0.82 -19.10
N ILE A 379 12.65 -1.71 -19.68
CA ILE A 379 11.60 -2.43 -18.95
C ILE A 379 12.23 -3.40 -17.93
N LYS A 380 11.77 -3.35 -16.69
CA LYS A 380 12.09 -4.32 -15.63
C LYS A 380 10.89 -5.22 -15.36
N LYS A 381 11.13 -6.52 -15.21
CA LYS A 381 10.08 -7.52 -14.92
C LYS A 381 9.94 -7.84 -13.43
N LYS A 382 11.00 -7.61 -12.65
CA LYS A 382 11.04 -7.81 -11.20
C LYS A 382 10.84 -6.46 -10.50
N PRO A 383 10.49 -6.44 -9.20
CA PRO A 383 10.69 -5.26 -8.36
C PRO A 383 12.09 -4.68 -8.57
N PHE A 384 12.22 -3.35 -8.46
CA PHE A 384 13.53 -2.71 -8.59
C PHE A 384 14.44 -3.09 -7.43
N TRP A 385 13.83 -3.31 -6.27
CA TRP A 385 14.49 -3.78 -5.07
C TRP A 385 13.63 -4.81 -4.33
N ALA A 386 14.24 -5.91 -3.93
CA ALA A 386 13.59 -7.00 -3.19
C ALA A 386 14.67 -7.80 -2.45
N PRO A 387 15.04 -7.40 -1.22
CA PRO A 387 16.11 -8.06 -0.48
C PRO A 387 15.66 -9.44 -0.01
N GLU A 388 16.60 -10.37 0.15
CA GLU A 388 16.30 -11.73 0.60
C GLU A 388 15.62 -11.75 1.98
N ARG A 389 15.99 -10.81 2.86
CA ARG A 389 15.43 -10.68 4.22
C ARG A 389 13.93 -10.43 4.24
N ALA A 390 13.35 -9.84 3.18
CA ALA A 390 11.90 -9.63 3.09
C ALA A 390 11.11 -10.95 3.13
N LYS A 391 11.72 -12.08 2.76
CA LYS A 391 11.08 -13.40 2.69
C LYS A 391 11.67 -14.44 3.65
N ALA A 392 12.83 -14.15 4.26
CA ALA A 392 13.54 -15.10 5.13
C ALA A 392 12.71 -15.47 6.37
N THR A 393 12.61 -16.75 6.71
CA THR A 393 11.92 -17.21 7.93
C THR A 393 12.73 -18.35 8.58
N PRO A 394 13.34 -18.15 9.76
CA PRO A 394 13.39 -16.88 10.50
C PRO A 394 14.17 -15.80 9.74
N PRO A 395 13.86 -14.50 9.97
CA PRO A 395 14.72 -13.42 9.51
C PRO A 395 16.11 -13.52 10.18
N PRO A 396 17.17 -12.98 9.55
CA PRO A 396 18.46 -12.85 10.20
C PRO A 396 18.36 -12.00 11.48
N ASP A 397 19.13 -12.35 12.51
CA ASP A 397 19.31 -11.52 13.70
C ASP A 397 20.27 -10.37 13.34
N TYR A 398 19.70 -9.24 12.93
CA TYR A 398 20.40 -7.98 12.65
C TYR A 398 20.60 -7.12 13.89
#